data_AF-A0A5C6P0L1-F1
#
_entry.id   AF-A0A5C6P0L1-F1
#
_cell.length_a   1.000
_cell.length_b   1.000
_cell.length_c   1.000
_cell.angle_alpha   90.00
_cell.angle_beta   90.00
_cell.angle_gamma   90.00
#
_symmetry.space_group_name_H-M   'P 1'
#
loop_
_entity.id
_entity.type
_entity.pdbx_description
1 polymer ?
#
loop_
_entity_poly.entity_id
_entity_poly.type
_entity_poly.pdbx_seq_one_letter_code
_entity_poly.pdbx_strand_id
1 'polypeptide(L)'
;MDRCAGRNVLVVAAFFCALHPGAPAEDATRLNSTTFRHVLASHGDILEAVRQVQSRQRPRALLSSTGAFPAHQQPENGGVSIPAEVFQASLQVLKIQRQKRDAKTTEPLQWDDVELMAQWSGCSSAPPPLRCQHSDLDKYRSISGICNNRENPLWGAASMPLVRWLPAEYEDGQREPKGWNRGRLYNGVPLPSVTEVSRRIVRSTEAADVDIYSHMLVEWGQFIDHDISFTPQSSATDCLTTCTNIRLCFPIQTGVSLLHQQLTGDAQGCLPFFRSVAACSLSLWPDVEQVLQRQQINTVTSFMDASQIYGSTAEVQFSLRDLAGLNGKLVINSKFRDPNGRDFLPPVGKRSRCRQSPEGERVECFHAGDSRANEGLHLASLHTLFHREHNRIAAALKGMNDHWSPEMIYQETRRIIAALLQVRGLGLLETAPGGWLCHRGGHRELFCSDPSGMEEDTGSY
;
A
#
# COMPACT_ATOMS: atom_id res chain seq x y z
N MET A 1 -15.22 5.54 36.17
CA MET A 1 -14.11 4.68 36.63
C MET A 1 -14.50 3.69 37.73
N ASP A 2 -15.73 3.70 38.29
CA ASP A 2 -16.04 2.88 39.50
C ASP A 2 -17.13 1.79 39.34
N ARG A 3 -17.07 0.90 38.34
CA ARG A 3 -18.02 -0.24 38.25
C ARG A 3 -17.44 -1.58 37.79
N CYS A 4 -16.26 -1.97 38.28
CA CYS A 4 -15.73 -3.32 38.04
C CYS A 4 -14.96 -3.85 39.27
N ALA A 5 -15.67 -4.49 40.20
CA ALA A 5 -15.07 -5.12 41.38
C ALA A 5 -15.35 -6.63 41.39
N GLY A 6 -14.34 -7.42 41.00
CA GLY A 6 -14.34 -8.89 41.06
C GLY A 6 -12.93 -9.43 40.77
N ARG A 7 -12.32 -10.11 41.75
CA ARG A 7 -10.86 -10.34 41.86
C ARG A 7 -10.18 -11.16 40.74
N ASN A 8 -10.92 -11.84 39.86
CA ASN A 8 -10.36 -12.59 38.71
C ASN A 8 -10.77 -12.02 37.33
N VAL A 9 -11.64 -11.01 37.30
CA VAL A 9 -12.13 -10.34 36.07
C VAL A 9 -11.33 -9.06 35.77
N LEU A 10 -10.57 -8.57 36.75
CA LEU A 10 -9.81 -7.31 36.69
C LEU A 10 -8.74 -7.25 35.59
N VAL A 11 -8.07 -8.36 35.26
CA VAL A 11 -7.04 -8.37 34.19
C VAL A 11 -7.69 -8.40 32.80
N VAL A 12 -8.80 -9.13 32.67
CA VAL A 12 -9.54 -9.30 31.41
C VAL A 12 -10.31 -8.02 31.04
N ALA A 13 -10.94 -7.36 32.03
CA ALA A 13 -11.64 -6.09 31.82
C ALA A 13 -10.66 -4.91 31.61
N ALA A 14 -9.50 -4.91 32.28
CA ALA A 14 -8.47 -3.90 32.05
C ALA A 14 -7.81 -4.03 30.66
N PHE A 15 -7.65 -5.27 30.16
CA PHE A 15 -7.19 -5.56 28.80
C PHE A 15 -8.19 -5.10 27.73
N PHE A 16 -9.49 -5.35 27.95
CA PHE A 16 -10.59 -4.90 27.08
C PHE A 16 -10.64 -3.37 26.95
N CYS A 17 -10.57 -2.66 28.08
CA CYS A 17 -10.62 -1.19 28.11
C CYS A 17 -9.36 -0.51 27.54
N ALA A 18 -8.20 -1.18 27.56
CA ALA A 18 -6.94 -0.61 27.06
C ALA A 18 -6.79 -0.71 25.53
N LEU A 19 -7.40 -1.71 24.90
CA LEU A 19 -7.35 -1.93 23.45
C LEU A 19 -8.58 -1.38 22.71
N HIS A 20 -9.74 -1.27 23.36
CA HIS A 20 -10.98 -0.75 22.77
C HIS A 20 -11.82 0.00 23.82
N PRO A 21 -11.84 1.35 23.83
CA PRO A 21 -12.66 2.13 24.78
C PRO A 21 -14.19 2.08 24.52
N GLY A 22 -14.68 1.18 23.65
CA GLY A 22 -16.10 1.11 23.25
C GLY A 22 -16.66 -0.29 22.97
N ALA A 23 -15.98 -1.38 23.37
CA ALA A 23 -16.48 -2.73 23.15
C ALA A 23 -17.48 -3.16 24.25
N PRO A 24 -18.60 -3.83 23.90
CA PRO A 24 -19.64 -4.25 24.86
C PRO A 24 -19.16 -5.38 25.78
N ALA A 25 -19.53 -5.30 27.06
CA ALA A 25 -19.01 -6.16 28.14
C ALA A 25 -19.55 -7.60 28.16
N GLU A 26 -20.55 -7.95 27.33
CA GLU A 26 -21.27 -9.23 27.41
C GLU A 26 -20.51 -10.43 26.82
N ASP A 27 -19.52 -10.20 25.94
CA ASP A 27 -18.74 -11.28 25.30
C ASP A 27 -17.68 -11.92 26.23
N ALA A 28 -17.44 -11.35 27.41
CA ALA A 28 -16.44 -11.85 28.36
C ALA A 28 -16.80 -13.22 28.97
N THR A 29 -18.07 -13.65 28.86
CA THR A 29 -18.57 -14.90 29.49
C THR A 29 -18.45 -16.14 28.61
N ARG A 30 -18.14 -15.99 27.30
CA ARG A 30 -17.91 -17.12 26.37
C ARG A 30 -16.45 -17.60 26.31
N LEU A 31 -15.56 -17.01 27.12
CA LEU A 31 -14.09 -17.11 27.03
C LEU A 31 -13.47 -18.38 27.66
N ASN A 32 -14.10 -19.56 27.58
CA ASN A 32 -13.59 -20.79 28.21
C ASN A 32 -12.70 -21.67 27.29
N SER A 33 -12.28 -21.15 26.13
CA SER A 33 -11.38 -21.88 25.24
C SER A 33 -9.99 -22.05 25.87
N THR A 34 -9.44 -23.26 25.85
CA THR A 34 -8.05 -23.57 26.25
C THR A 34 -7.03 -22.74 25.45
N THR A 35 -7.34 -22.40 24.19
CA THR A 35 -6.56 -21.46 23.37
C THR A 35 -6.48 -20.07 24.04
N PHE A 36 -7.55 -19.58 24.65
CA PHE A 36 -7.62 -18.26 25.29
C PHE A 36 -6.66 -18.11 26.47
N ARG A 37 -6.60 -19.14 27.34
CA ARG A 37 -5.64 -19.21 28.44
C ARG A 37 -4.19 -19.18 27.95
N HIS A 38 -3.93 -19.65 26.73
CA HIS A 38 -2.59 -19.75 26.16
C HIS A 38 -2.12 -18.44 25.53
N VAL A 39 -3.02 -17.68 24.91
CA VAL A 39 -2.71 -16.33 24.40
C VAL A 39 -2.53 -15.34 25.57
N LEU A 40 -3.29 -15.48 26.65
CA LEU A 40 -3.07 -14.76 27.91
C LEU A 40 -1.72 -15.10 28.58
N ALA A 41 -1.21 -16.32 28.43
CA ALA A 41 0.13 -16.67 28.92
C ALA A 41 1.26 -16.03 28.07
N SER A 42 0.96 -15.69 26.81
CA SER A 42 1.88 -15.02 25.87
C SER A 42 1.69 -13.48 25.84
N HIS A 43 0.87 -12.96 26.76
CA HIS A 43 0.39 -11.58 26.85
C HIS A 43 1.51 -10.54 26.96
N GLY A 44 2.61 -10.86 27.66
CA GLY A 44 3.77 -9.97 27.79
C GLY A 44 4.46 -9.72 26.44
N ASP A 45 4.67 -10.78 25.66
CA ASP A 45 5.37 -10.72 24.37
C ASP A 45 4.52 -10.04 23.29
N ILE A 46 3.20 -10.28 23.31
CA ILE A 46 2.24 -9.64 22.40
C ILE A 46 2.07 -8.15 22.75
N LEU A 47 1.97 -7.79 24.04
CA LEU A 47 1.92 -6.38 24.45
C LEU A 47 3.25 -5.66 24.20
N GLU A 48 4.40 -6.31 24.35
CA GLU A 48 5.69 -5.73 23.98
C GLU A 48 5.74 -5.48 22.45
N ALA A 49 5.29 -6.44 21.64
CA ALA A 49 5.19 -6.27 20.19
C ALA A 49 4.21 -5.15 19.78
N VAL A 50 3.02 -5.08 20.39
CA VAL A 50 1.98 -4.07 20.11
C VAL A 50 2.38 -2.69 20.65
N ARG A 51 2.93 -2.59 21.87
CA ARG A 51 3.42 -1.33 22.45
C ARG A 51 4.63 -0.79 21.70
N GLN A 52 5.51 -1.63 21.16
CA GLN A 52 6.61 -1.16 20.33
C GLN A 52 6.13 -0.62 18.96
N VAL A 53 5.04 -1.16 18.41
CA VAL A 53 4.38 -0.64 17.20
C VAL A 53 3.65 0.69 17.48
N GLN A 54 2.98 0.82 18.64
CA GLN A 54 2.17 2.01 18.98
C GLN A 54 2.96 3.15 19.65
N SER A 55 3.98 2.87 20.46
CA SER A 55 4.65 3.89 21.32
C SER A 55 5.63 4.82 20.60
N ARG A 56 5.90 4.62 19.30
CA ARG A 56 6.94 5.38 18.57
C ARG A 56 6.42 6.34 17.51
N GLN A 57 5.14 6.70 17.57
CA GLN A 57 4.55 7.79 16.77
C GLN A 57 4.92 9.21 17.27
N ARG A 58 5.80 9.35 18.28
CA ARG A 58 6.44 10.66 18.58
C ARG A 58 7.77 10.76 17.83
N PRO A 59 7.90 11.64 16.82
CA PRO A 59 9.16 11.79 16.10
C PRO A 59 10.23 12.39 17.03
N ARG A 60 11.28 11.62 17.33
CA ARG A 60 12.56 12.20 17.74
C ARG A 60 13.32 12.55 16.47
N ALA A 61 13.59 13.83 16.28
CA ALA A 61 14.42 14.33 15.20
C ALA A 61 15.85 13.77 15.36
N LEU A 62 16.27 12.94 14.41
CA LEU A 62 17.67 12.57 14.21
C LEU A 62 18.09 13.11 12.85
N LEU A 63 18.92 14.15 12.88
CA LEU A 63 19.65 14.68 11.74
C LEU A 63 20.76 13.68 11.39
N SER A 64 20.72 13.14 10.18
CA SER A 64 21.90 12.51 9.56
C SER A 64 21.90 12.85 8.08
N SER A 65 22.94 13.56 7.65
CA SER A 65 23.20 13.97 6.28
C SER A 65 24.11 12.93 5.60
N THR A 66 23.52 11.85 5.09
CA THR A 66 24.19 10.97 4.11
C THR A 66 23.19 10.46 3.08
N GLY A 67 23.61 10.45 1.81
CA GLY A 67 22.79 10.27 0.61
C GLY A 67 22.27 8.85 0.38
N ALA A 68 21.49 8.33 1.32
CA ALA A 68 20.62 7.17 1.10
C ALA A 68 19.26 7.66 0.59
N PHE A 69 18.68 6.98 -0.41
CA PHE A 69 17.31 7.22 -0.87
C PHE A 69 16.37 7.32 0.34
N PRO A 70 15.69 8.45 0.56
CA PRO A 70 14.92 8.65 1.78
C PRO A 70 13.75 7.68 1.79
N ALA A 71 13.78 6.70 2.71
CA ALA A 71 12.65 5.83 2.97
C ALA A 71 11.40 6.68 3.25
N HIS A 72 10.40 6.61 2.37
CA HIS A 72 9.10 7.25 2.51
C HIS A 72 8.34 6.58 3.67
N GLN A 73 8.65 6.98 4.91
CA GLN A 73 7.76 6.68 6.03
C GLN A 73 6.52 7.57 5.90
N GLN A 74 5.43 6.98 5.43
CA GLN A 74 4.17 7.70 5.20
C GLN A 74 3.20 7.53 6.37
N PRO A 75 2.74 8.62 7.00
CA PRO A 75 1.84 8.57 8.15
C PRO A 75 0.37 8.23 7.82
N GLU A 76 -0.02 8.19 6.54
CA GLU A 76 -1.43 8.35 6.16
C GLU A 76 -2.22 7.04 6.07
N ASN A 77 -1.54 5.89 5.98
CA ASN A 77 -2.18 4.56 5.89
C ASN A 77 -2.02 3.72 7.18
N GLY A 78 -1.60 4.35 8.29
CA GLY A 78 -1.29 3.67 9.55
C GLY A 78 -2.46 2.91 10.18
N GLY A 79 -3.71 3.24 9.82
CA GLY A 79 -4.91 2.60 10.38
C GLY A 79 -5.16 1.16 9.90
N VAL A 80 -4.90 0.87 8.61
CA VAL A 80 -5.19 -0.45 8.00
C VAL A 80 -4.04 -1.44 8.19
N SER A 81 -2.81 -0.94 8.32
CA SER A 81 -1.58 -1.75 8.36
C SER A 81 -1.33 -2.45 9.70
N ILE A 82 -1.66 -1.81 10.82
CA ILE A 82 -1.34 -2.32 12.16
C ILE A 82 -2.06 -3.63 12.45
N PRO A 83 -3.37 -3.77 12.17
CA PRO A 83 -4.09 -5.02 12.39
C PRO A 83 -3.45 -6.24 11.71
N ALA A 84 -3.02 -6.09 10.46
CA ALA A 84 -2.42 -7.17 9.68
C ALA A 84 -1.05 -7.60 10.21
N GLU A 85 -0.22 -6.65 10.63
CA GLU A 85 1.08 -6.98 11.23
C GLU A 85 0.92 -7.64 12.60
N VAL A 86 -0.02 -7.16 13.42
CA VAL A 86 -0.35 -7.76 14.71
C VAL A 86 -0.91 -9.18 14.53
N PHE A 87 -1.79 -9.37 13.56
CA PHE A 87 -2.34 -10.69 13.21
C PHE A 87 -1.22 -11.69 12.86
N GLN A 88 -0.34 -11.31 11.94
CA GLN A 88 0.78 -12.14 11.48
C GLN A 88 1.81 -12.43 12.59
N ALA A 89 2.04 -11.47 13.50
CA ALA A 89 2.89 -11.69 14.66
C ALA A 89 2.26 -12.66 15.66
N SER A 90 0.96 -12.50 15.95
CA SER A 90 0.20 -13.35 16.89
C SER A 90 0.14 -14.80 16.42
N LEU A 91 -0.12 -15.04 15.13
CA LEU A 91 -0.11 -16.39 14.55
C LEU A 91 1.24 -17.09 14.73
N GLN A 92 2.35 -16.36 14.55
CA GLN A 92 3.69 -16.93 14.71
C GLN A 92 3.95 -17.35 16.17
N VAL A 93 3.58 -16.50 17.14
CA VAL A 93 3.75 -16.81 18.56
C VAL A 93 2.96 -18.06 18.93
N LEU A 94 1.71 -18.14 18.46
CA LEU A 94 0.84 -19.30 18.71
C LEU A 94 1.46 -20.61 18.17
N LYS A 95 2.01 -20.56 16.95
CA LYS A 95 2.70 -21.71 16.32
C LYS A 95 3.92 -22.16 17.13
N ILE A 96 4.79 -21.24 17.53
CA ILE A 96 6.00 -21.55 18.32
C ILE A 96 5.63 -22.17 19.67
N GLN A 97 4.60 -21.67 20.34
CA GLN A 97 4.16 -22.19 21.64
C GLN A 97 3.57 -23.59 21.55
N ARG A 98 2.82 -23.91 20.47
CA ARG A 98 2.33 -25.27 20.20
C ARG A 98 3.49 -26.24 19.97
N GLN A 99 4.46 -25.87 19.13
CA GLN A 99 5.65 -26.68 18.85
C GLN A 99 6.50 -26.97 20.10
N LYS A 100 6.62 -26.00 21.02
CA LYS A 100 7.39 -26.17 22.27
C LYS A 100 6.73 -27.12 23.27
N ARG A 101 5.39 -27.20 23.28
CA ARG A 101 4.65 -27.98 24.28
C ARG A 101 4.54 -29.45 23.91
N ASP A 102 4.41 -29.76 22.64
CA ASP A 102 4.24 -31.13 22.21
C ASP A 102 4.98 -31.33 20.88
N ALA A 103 6.22 -31.79 21.00
CA ALA A 103 7.12 -32.05 19.87
C ALA A 103 6.56 -33.05 18.86
N LYS A 104 5.45 -33.75 19.19
CA LYS A 104 4.71 -34.66 18.31
C LYS A 104 3.44 -34.05 17.72
N THR A 105 2.92 -32.93 18.23
CA THR A 105 1.75 -32.28 17.60
C THR A 105 2.14 -31.61 16.30
N THR A 106 1.70 -32.23 15.21
CA THR A 106 1.68 -31.70 13.85
C THR A 106 0.29 -31.19 13.47
N GLU A 107 -0.65 -31.13 14.43
CA GLU A 107 -2.01 -30.68 14.15
C GLU A 107 -2.01 -29.22 13.66
N PRO A 108 -2.57 -28.96 12.46
CA PRO A 108 -2.65 -27.62 11.91
C PRO A 108 -3.49 -26.71 12.82
N LEU A 109 -3.20 -25.40 12.74
CA LEU A 109 -4.07 -24.40 13.36
C LEU A 109 -5.50 -24.60 12.86
N GLN A 110 -6.46 -24.58 13.79
CA GLN A 110 -7.87 -24.70 13.43
C GLN A 110 -8.41 -23.32 13.05
N TRP A 111 -9.47 -23.29 12.24
CA TRP A 111 -10.12 -22.05 11.81
C TRP A 111 -10.55 -21.15 12.96
N ASP A 112 -11.09 -21.74 14.03
CA ASP A 112 -11.52 -21.00 15.22
C ASP A 112 -10.37 -20.24 15.89
N ASP A 113 -9.14 -20.79 15.88
CA ASP A 113 -7.97 -20.11 16.42
C ASP A 113 -7.59 -18.90 15.54
N VAL A 114 -7.68 -19.07 14.23
CA VAL A 114 -7.34 -18.04 13.24
C VAL A 114 -8.36 -16.89 13.28
N GLU A 115 -9.65 -17.19 13.34
CA GLU A 115 -10.72 -16.20 13.45
C GLU A 115 -10.65 -15.42 14.76
N LEU A 116 -10.34 -16.10 15.88
CA LEU A 116 -10.14 -15.43 17.16
C LEU A 116 -8.96 -14.46 17.11
N MET A 117 -7.82 -14.87 16.52
CA MET A 117 -6.65 -14.00 16.39
C MET A 117 -6.92 -12.80 15.49
N ALA A 118 -7.70 -13.00 14.43
CA ALA A 118 -8.13 -11.95 13.52
C ALA A 118 -9.01 -10.90 14.20
N GLN A 119 -10.01 -11.35 14.96
CA GLN A 119 -10.88 -10.48 15.74
C GLN A 119 -10.06 -9.63 16.73
N TRP A 120 -9.05 -10.22 17.37
CA TRP A 120 -8.24 -9.53 18.38
C TRP A 120 -7.22 -8.56 17.80
N SER A 121 -6.67 -8.89 16.63
CA SER A 121 -5.76 -7.98 15.95
C SER A 121 -6.50 -6.81 15.30
N GLY A 122 -7.83 -6.88 15.19
CA GLY A 122 -8.64 -5.94 14.42
C GLY A 122 -8.61 -6.24 12.91
N CYS A 123 -8.05 -7.39 12.50
CA CYS A 123 -8.21 -7.88 11.14
C CYS A 123 -9.63 -8.44 11.00
N SER A 124 -10.63 -7.58 10.74
CA SER A 124 -12.01 -8.03 10.62
C SER A 124 -12.15 -9.17 9.60
N SER A 125 -12.84 -10.23 10.00
CA SER A 125 -13.31 -11.29 9.12
C SER A 125 -14.46 -10.74 8.26
N ALA A 126 -14.11 -10.25 7.08
CA ALA A 126 -15.02 -9.64 6.09
C ALA A 126 -15.72 -8.35 6.58
N PRO A 127 -15.82 -7.31 5.73
CA PRO A 127 -16.88 -6.33 5.94
C PRO A 127 -18.25 -7.05 5.82
N PRO A 128 -19.30 -6.59 6.53
CA PRO A 128 -20.66 -7.11 6.32
C PRO A 128 -21.01 -7.11 4.83
N PRO A 129 -21.87 -8.02 4.33
CA PRO A 129 -22.16 -8.16 2.91
C PRO A 129 -22.50 -6.80 2.30
N LEU A 130 -21.56 -6.27 1.52
CA LEU A 130 -21.68 -4.97 0.89
C LEU A 130 -22.73 -5.10 -0.20
N ARG A 131 -23.91 -4.53 0.02
CA ARG A 131 -24.90 -4.36 -1.04
C ARG A 131 -24.69 -3.02 -1.71
N CYS A 132 -24.25 -3.05 -2.96
CA CYS A 132 -24.19 -1.87 -3.81
C CYS A 132 -25.62 -1.35 -4.01
N GLN A 133 -25.95 -0.24 -3.36
CA GLN A 133 -27.27 0.38 -3.47
C GLN A 133 -27.40 1.09 -4.80
N HIS A 134 -28.57 1.01 -5.43
CA HIS A 134 -28.88 1.75 -6.65
C HIS A 134 -29.30 3.18 -6.34
N SER A 135 -28.38 4.12 -6.51
CA SER A 135 -28.60 5.56 -6.41
C SER A 135 -28.26 6.28 -7.70
N ASP A 136 -28.71 7.53 -7.88
CA ASP A 136 -28.28 8.37 -9.02
C ASP A 136 -26.76 8.63 -9.02
N LEU A 137 -26.09 8.40 -7.88
CA LEU A 137 -24.63 8.48 -7.74
C LEU A 137 -23.90 7.21 -8.24
N ASP A 138 -24.60 6.11 -8.49
CA ASP A 138 -24.05 4.88 -9.11
C ASP A 138 -23.53 5.12 -10.52
N LYS A 139 -23.94 6.22 -11.14
CA LYS A 139 -23.40 6.67 -12.43
C LYS A 139 -21.88 6.88 -12.37
N TYR A 140 -21.34 7.22 -11.21
CA TYR A 140 -19.93 7.55 -11.04
C TYR A 140 -19.20 6.45 -10.24
N ARG A 141 -17.91 6.30 -10.52
CA ARG A 141 -17.06 5.38 -9.76
C ARG A 141 -16.95 5.86 -8.32
N SER A 142 -17.06 4.95 -7.36
CA SER A 142 -16.66 5.23 -5.99
C SER A 142 -15.18 5.63 -5.94
N ILE A 143 -14.77 6.36 -4.90
CA ILE A 143 -13.36 6.76 -4.76
C ILE A 143 -12.46 5.58 -4.38
N SER A 144 -13.01 4.62 -3.64
CA SER A 144 -12.30 3.42 -3.18
C SER A 144 -12.35 2.27 -4.19
N GLY A 145 -13.02 2.43 -5.33
CA GLY A 145 -13.21 1.36 -6.32
C GLY A 145 -14.26 0.30 -5.94
N ILE A 146 -14.81 0.36 -4.73
CA ILE A 146 -15.89 -0.53 -4.27
C ILE A 146 -17.10 -0.44 -5.21
N CYS A 147 -17.79 -1.55 -5.41
CA CYS A 147 -18.99 -1.69 -6.24
C CYS A 147 -18.78 -1.53 -7.75
N ASN A 148 -17.54 -1.53 -8.24
CA ASN A 148 -17.27 -1.65 -9.67
C ASN A 148 -17.78 -3.00 -10.20
N ASN A 149 -17.44 -4.11 -9.52
CA ASN A 149 -18.07 -5.40 -9.74
C ASN A 149 -19.27 -5.55 -8.80
N ARG A 150 -20.46 -5.79 -9.34
CA ARG A 150 -21.72 -5.85 -8.54
C ARG A 150 -21.90 -7.16 -7.77
N GLU A 151 -21.33 -8.25 -8.27
CA GLU A 151 -21.38 -9.57 -7.65
C GLU A 151 -20.30 -9.69 -6.56
N ASN A 152 -19.15 -9.08 -6.82
CA ASN A 152 -17.98 -9.07 -5.94
C ASN A 152 -17.52 -7.62 -5.66
N PRO A 153 -18.21 -6.87 -4.77
CA PRO A 153 -18.01 -5.44 -4.57
C PRO A 153 -16.60 -4.97 -4.22
N LEU A 154 -15.75 -5.87 -3.73
CA LEU A 154 -14.38 -5.55 -3.31
C LEU A 154 -13.32 -5.81 -4.39
N TRP A 155 -13.69 -6.43 -5.52
CA TRP A 155 -12.72 -6.70 -6.59
C TRP A 155 -12.18 -5.39 -7.19
N GLY A 156 -10.87 -5.21 -7.08
CA GLY A 156 -10.17 -4.01 -7.53
C GLY A 156 -10.32 -2.78 -6.63
N ALA A 157 -10.97 -2.93 -5.47
CA ALA A 157 -11.07 -1.87 -4.48
C ALA A 157 -9.70 -1.58 -3.83
N ALA A 158 -9.52 -0.34 -3.39
CA ALA A 158 -8.34 0.09 -2.66
C ALA A 158 -8.24 -0.59 -1.27
N SER A 159 -7.01 -0.69 -0.76
CA SER A 159 -6.69 -1.33 0.53
C SER A 159 -7.07 -2.81 0.61
N MET A 160 -7.02 -3.50 -0.53
CA MET A 160 -7.22 -4.95 -0.63
C MET A 160 -5.88 -5.68 -0.82
N PRO A 161 -5.75 -6.96 -0.44
CA PRO A 161 -4.58 -7.75 -0.80
C PRO A 161 -4.41 -7.84 -2.32
N LEU A 162 -3.16 -7.84 -2.77
CA LEU A 162 -2.83 -8.17 -4.15
C LEU A 162 -3.31 -9.58 -4.50
N VAL A 163 -3.82 -9.75 -5.72
CA VAL A 163 -4.19 -11.08 -6.23
C VAL A 163 -2.92 -11.90 -6.45
N ARG A 164 -3.00 -13.20 -6.15
CA ARG A 164 -1.94 -14.16 -6.43
C ARG A 164 -2.32 -15.01 -7.64
N TRP A 165 -1.54 -14.92 -8.71
CA TRP A 165 -1.66 -15.83 -9.85
C TRP A 165 -0.97 -17.17 -9.59
N LEU A 166 0.03 -17.17 -8.70
CA LEU A 166 0.71 -18.36 -8.20
C LEU A 166 0.78 -18.33 -6.67
N PRO A 167 0.82 -19.50 -5.99
CA PRO A 167 1.03 -19.58 -4.54
C PRO A 167 2.27 -18.81 -4.08
N ALA A 168 2.25 -18.28 -2.85
CA ALA A 168 3.39 -17.54 -2.32
C ALA A 168 4.55 -18.48 -1.97
N GLU A 169 5.77 -18.10 -2.34
CA GLU A 169 6.98 -18.83 -1.99
C GLU A 169 7.81 -18.08 -0.94
N TYR A 170 7.59 -18.41 0.33
CA TYR A 170 8.39 -17.94 1.44
C TYR A 170 9.38 -19.02 1.90
N GLU A 171 10.48 -18.59 2.52
CA GLU A 171 11.53 -19.46 3.05
C GLU A 171 10.98 -20.43 4.11
N ASP A 172 10.09 -19.97 4.98
CA ASP A 172 9.37 -20.78 5.98
C ASP A 172 7.99 -21.26 5.50
N GLY A 173 7.68 -21.06 4.21
CA GLY A 173 6.37 -21.34 3.61
C GLY A 173 5.27 -20.37 4.03
N GLN A 174 5.55 -19.35 4.85
CA GLN A 174 4.53 -18.47 5.43
C GLN A 174 4.84 -16.98 5.25
N ARG A 175 5.97 -16.50 5.74
CA ARG A 175 6.25 -15.05 5.80
C ARG A 175 7.72 -14.67 5.70
N GLU A 176 8.67 -15.57 5.94
CA GLU A 176 10.09 -15.22 5.86
C GLU A 176 10.50 -15.11 4.39
N PRO A 177 10.96 -13.95 3.90
CA PRO A 177 11.38 -13.84 2.51
C PRO A 177 12.57 -14.76 2.25
N LYS A 178 12.72 -15.23 1.01
CA LYS A 178 13.89 -16.01 0.63
C LYS A 178 15.18 -15.21 0.89
N GLY A 179 16.15 -15.82 1.57
CA GLY A 179 17.38 -15.16 2.00
C GLY A 179 17.30 -14.54 3.41
N TRP A 180 16.22 -14.77 4.15
CA TRP A 180 16.09 -14.34 5.53
C TRP A 180 17.10 -15.04 6.46
N ASN A 181 17.23 -16.36 6.35
CA ASN A 181 18.20 -17.15 7.12
C ASN A 181 19.51 -17.31 6.34
N ARG A 182 20.59 -16.71 6.87
CA ARG A 182 21.91 -16.75 6.25
C ARG A 182 22.42 -18.20 6.16
N GLY A 183 22.93 -18.57 4.99
CA GLY A 183 23.47 -19.91 4.72
C GLY A 183 22.43 -20.95 4.31
N ARG A 184 21.13 -20.60 4.27
CA ARG A 184 20.13 -21.51 3.71
C ARG A 184 20.39 -21.73 2.22
N LEU A 185 20.36 -23.00 1.83
CA LEU A 185 20.55 -23.44 0.46
C LEU A 185 19.21 -23.64 -0.23
N TYR A 186 19.18 -23.30 -1.51
CA TYR A 186 18.05 -23.43 -2.42
C TYR A 186 18.52 -24.30 -3.57
N ASN A 187 18.02 -25.53 -3.67
CA ASN A 187 18.51 -26.53 -4.63
C ASN A 187 20.04 -26.72 -4.55
N GLY A 188 20.59 -26.74 -3.34
CA GLY A 188 22.02 -26.94 -3.09
C GLY A 188 22.89 -25.68 -3.21
N VAL A 189 22.34 -24.51 -3.56
CA VAL A 189 23.11 -23.27 -3.73
C VAL A 189 22.56 -22.11 -2.87
N PRO A 190 23.40 -21.23 -2.32
CA PRO A 190 22.91 -20.02 -1.63
C PRO A 190 22.37 -19.01 -2.64
N LEU A 191 21.42 -18.19 -2.22
CA LEU A 191 20.98 -17.05 -3.03
C LEU A 191 22.09 -16.00 -3.13
N PRO A 192 22.29 -15.39 -4.32
CA PRO A 192 23.28 -14.34 -4.48
C PRO A 192 22.88 -13.08 -3.71
N SER A 193 23.89 -12.30 -3.30
CA SER A 193 23.63 -10.98 -2.72
C SER A 193 22.97 -10.09 -3.77
N VAL A 194 21.89 -9.39 -3.39
CA VAL A 194 21.19 -8.45 -4.28
C VAL A 194 22.09 -7.29 -4.73
N THR A 195 23.03 -6.86 -3.88
CA THR A 195 24.04 -5.85 -4.25
C THR A 195 25.02 -6.39 -5.28
N GLU A 196 25.35 -7.68 -5.21
CA GLU A 196 26.25 -8.31 -6.17
C GLU A 196 25.58 -8.55 -7.51
N VAL A 197 24.31 -8.96 -7.50
CA VAL A 197 23.47 -9.04 -8.71
C VAL A 197 23.37 -7.65 -9.36
N SER A 198 23.05 -6.61 -8.57
CA SER A 198 22.99 -5.24 -9.06
C SER A 198 24.32 -4.80 -9.69
N ARG A 199 25.44 -5.05 -9.02
CA ARG A 199 26.77 -4.65 -9.48
C ARG A 199 27.26 -5.42 -10.71
N ARG A 200 27.00 -6.73 -10.80
CA ARG A 200 27.54 -7.60 -11.87
C ARG A 200 26.62 -7.73 -13.08
N ILE A 201 25.31 -7.60 -12.89
CA ILE A 201 24.31 -7.88 -13.92
C ILE A 201 23.58 -6.60 -14.35
N VAL A 202 23.08 -5.81 -13.40
CA VAL A 202 22.22 -4.65 -13.70
C VAL A 202 23.03 -3.42 -14.08
N ARG A 203 24.17 -3.19 -13.45
CA ARG A 203 25.00 -2.02 -13.69
C ARG A 203 25.52 -2.01 -15.13
N SER A 204 25.02 -1.05 -15.92
CA SER A 204 25.61 -0.67 -17.19
C SER A 204 26.42 0.62 -17.04
N THR A 205 27.54 0.71 -17.75
CA THR A 205 28.30 1.96 -17.93
C THR A 205 27.93 2.67 -19.23
N GLU A 206 27.17 2.01 -20.09
CA GLU A 206 26.72 2.54 -21.37
C GLU A 206 25.21 2.82 -21.29
N ALA A 207 24.83 4.04 -21.63
CA ALA A 207 23.44 4.36 -21.94
C ALA A 207 23.17 3.83 -23.35
N ALA A 208 22.29 2.83 -23.47
CA ALA A 208 21.75 2.48 -24.78
C ALA A 208 20.89 3.65 -25.24
N ASP A 209 21.30 4.32 -26.33
CA ASP A 209 20.49 5.36 -26.92
C ASP A 209 19.36 4.71 -27.71
N VAL A 210 18.12 4.96 -27.29
CA VAL A 210 16.92 4.40 -27.93
C VAL A 210 16.11 5.56 -28.49
N ASP A 211 16.50 6.03 -29.68
CA ASP A 211 15.95 7.22 -30.34
C ASP A 211 14.47 7.12 -30.75
N ILE A 212 13.88 5.93 -30.67
CA ILE A 212 12.48 5.69 -31.06
C ILE A 212 11.48 6.04 -29.96
N TYR A 213 11.94 6.27 -28.72
CA TYR A 213 11.07 6.60 -27.59
C TYR A 213 11.52 7.87 -26.89
N SER A 214 10.57 8.79 -26.66
CA SER A 214 10.83 9.93 -25.78
C SER A 214 10.85 9.49 -24.32
N HIS A 215 11.52 10.29 -23.46
CA HIS A 215 11.54 10.06 -22.01
C HIS A 215 10.12 10.02 -21.38
N MET A 216 9.11 10.60 -22.05
CA MET A 216 7.71 10.50 -21.64
C MET A 216 7.23 9.05 -21.53
N LEU A 217 7.80 8.10 -22.28
CA LEU A 217 7.44 6.68 -22.15
C LEU A 217 7.66 6.17 -20.72
N VAL A 218 8.81 6.50 -20.12
CA VAL A 218 9.20 6.08 -18.77
C VAL A 218 8.31 6.76 -17.74
N GLU A 219 8.16 8.08 -17.86
CA GLU A 219 7.40 8.90 -16.92
C GLU A 219 5.89 8.59 -16.97
N TRP A 220 5.36 8.32 -18.16
CA TRP A 220 3.98 7.87 -18.33
C TRP A 220 3.76 6.48 -17.74
N GLY A 221 4.71 5.55 -17.94
CA GLY A 221 4.69 4.23 -17.32
C GLY A 221 4.61 4.32 -15.80
N GLN A 222 5.45 5.16 -15.17
CA GLN A 222 5.39 5.42 -13.73
C GLN A 222 4.07 6.07 -13.31
N PHE A 223 3.59 7.08 -14.05
CA PHE A 223 2.35 7.77 -13.73
C PHE A 223 1.10 6.86 -13.78
N ILE A 224 1.09 5.86 -14.67
CA ILE A 224 0.04 4.85 -14.75
C ILE A 224 0.22 3.76 -13.67
N ASP A 225 1.45 3.32 -13.37
CA ASP A 225 1.71 2.41 -12.24
C ASP A 225 1.12 2.96 -10.95
N HIS A 226 1.28 4.26 -10.72
CA HIS A 226 0.77 4.94 -9.54
C HIS A 226 -0.77 4.99 -9.45
N ASP A 227 -1.48 4.76 -10.56
CA ASP A 227 -2.95 4.66 -10.59
C ASP A 227 -3.46 3.28 -10.16
N ILE A 228 -2.70 2.22 -10.46
CA ILE A 228 -3.18 0.84 -10.35
C ILE A 228 -2.55 0.05 -9.19
N SER A 229 -1.39 0.48 -8.69
CA SER A 229 -0.69 -0.26 -7.66
C SER A 229 0.10 0.64 -6.69
N PHE A 230 -0.04 0.34 -5.39
CA PHE A 230 0.82 0.88 -4.35
C PHE A 230 0.88 -0.06 -3.15
N THR A 231 2.07 -0.59 -2.87
CA THR A 231 2.31 -1.39 -1.67
C THR A 231 3.21 -0.61 -0.71
N PRO A 232 2.66 0.03 0.34
CA PRO A 232 3.45 0.81 1.27
C PRO A 232 4.40 -0.06 2.08
N GLN A 233 5.46 0.57 2.59
CA GLN A 233 6.43 -0.04 3.49
C GLN A 233 5.94 0.04 4.94
N SER A 234 6.23 -0.98 5.75
CA SER A 234 5.88 -0.94 7.17
C SER A 234 6.76 0.07 7.92
N SER A 235 6.18 0.83 8.85
CA SER A 235 6.92 1.83 9.64
C SER A 235 7.70 1.18 10.79
N ALA A 236 9.03 1.11 10.71
CA ALA A 236 9.88 0.61 11.79
C ALA A 236 11.19 1.41 11.91
N THR A 237 11.26 2.38 12.83
CA THR A 237 12.45 3.24 13.00
C THR A 237 13.75 2.47 13.24
N ASP A 238 13.65 1.25 13.79
CA ASP A 238 14.81 0.39 14.07
C ASP A 238 15.53 -0.09 12.80
N CYS A 239 14.85 -0.13 11.63
CA CYS A 239 15.49 -0.58 10.39
C CYS A 239 16.57 0.37 9.87
N LEU A 240 16.55 1.64 10.33
CA LEU A 240 17.57 2.63 9.99
C LEU A 240 18.86 2.44 10.79
N THR A 241 18.84 1.66 11.87
CA THR A 241 19.97 1.52 12.78
C THR A 241 20.47 0.09 12.95
N THR A 242 19.83 -0.87 12.27
CA THR A 242 20.18 -2.30 12.35
C THR A 242 20.50 -2.90 10.99
N CYS A 243 21.49 -3.78 10.96
CA CYS A 243 21.84 -4.63 9.81
C CYS A 243 21.48 -6.11 10.00
N THR A 244 20.67 -6.40 11.01
CA THR A 244 20.13 -7.73 11.26
C THR A 244 18.69 -7.82 10.80
N ASN A 245 18.32 -9.02 10.34
CA ASN A 245 16.94 -9.33 10.02
C ASN A 245 16.14 -9.38 11.32
N ILE A 246 15.29 -8.40 11.52
CA ILE A 246 14.49 -8.29 12.74
C ILE A 246 13.10 -7.76 12.40
N ARG A 247 12.08 -8.57 12.68
CA ARG A 247 10.66 -8.22 12.49
C ARG A 247 10.34 -7.77 11.05
N LEU A 248 10.21 -6.46 10.83
CA LEU A 248 9.85 -5.82 9.56
C LEU A 248 11.07 -5.29 8.79
N CYS A 249 12.27 -5.42 9.36
CA CYS A 249 13.53 -5.01 8.76
C CYS A 249 14.17 -6.18 8.02
N PHE A 250 14.52 -5.98 6.75
CA PHE A 250 15.25 -6.95 5.94
C PHE A 250 16.42 -6.27 5.21
N PRO A 251 17.42 -5.76 5.96
CA PRO A 251 18.47 -4.89 5.43
C PRO A 251 19.32 -5.55 4.34
N ILE A 252 19.58 -4.79 3.28
CA ILE A 252 20.35 -5.22 2.12
C ILE A 252 21.84 -5.16 2.46
N GLN A 253 22.51 -6.31 2.48
CA GLN A 253 23.94 -6.37 2.80
C GLN A 253 24.76 -5.84 1.62
N THR A 254 25.64 -4.87 1.87
CA THR A 254 26.45 -4.22 0.81
C THR A 254 27.83 -4.84 0.66
N GLY A 255 28.28 -5.65 1.63
CA GLY A 255 29.56 -6.34 1.57
C GLY A 255 30.77 -5.40 1.58
N VAL A 256 30.59 -4.11 1.89
CA VAL A 256 31.69 -3.14 1.96
C VAL A 256 32.62 -3.48 3.12
N SER A 257 33.92 -3.57 2.79
CA SER A 257 35.00 -3.76 3.75
C SER A 257 34.98 -2.68 4.85
N LEU A 258 35.43 -3.04 6.05
CA LEU A 258 35.69 -2.13 7.18
C LEU A 258 36.45 -0.86 6.76
N LEU A 259 37.30 -0.96 5.73
CA LEU A 259 38.08 0.16 5.18
C LEU A 259 37.18 1.23 4.49
N HIS A 260 36.10 0.82 3.81
CA HIS A 260 35.17 1.75 3.16
C HIS A 260 34.20 2.39 4.18
N GLN A 261 33.83 1.65 5.24
CA GLN A 261 33.10 2.20 6.38
C GLN A 261 33.88 3.33 7.08
N GLN A 262 35.21 3.17 7.22
CA GLN A 262 36.08 4.21 7.79
C GLN A 262 36.23 5.45 6.89
N LEU A 263 36.13 5.31 5.57
CA LEU A 263 36.30 6.40 4.61
C LEU A 263 35.01 7.20 4.34
N THR A 264 33.84 6.56 4.46
CA THR A 264 32.54 7.17 4.10
C THR A 264 31.72 7.61 5.31
N GLY A 265 32.12 7.21 6.53
CA GLY A 265 31.35 7.46 7.75
C GLY A 265 30.06 6.63 7.84
N ASP A 266 29.85 5.69 6.91
CA ASP A 266 28.65 4.85 6.84
C ASP A 266 28.81 3.65 7.80
N ALA A 267 28.35 3.82 9.03
CA ALA A 267 28.65 2.92 10.16
C ALA A 267 28.04 1.52 10.07
N GLN A 268 27.19 1.21 9.07
CA GLN A 268 26.33 0.03 9.13
C GLN A 268 26.64 -1.10 8.14
N GLY A 269 27.30 -0.89 6.99
CA GLY A 269 27.65 -2.02 6.10
C GLY A 269 26.43 -2.77 5.51
N CYS A 270 25.27 -2.13 5.56
CA CYS A 270 24.03 -2.55 4.91
C CYS A 270 23.21 -1.31 4.53
N LEU A 271 22.29 -1.46 3.56
CA LEU A 271 21.27 -0.46 3.27
C LEU A 271 19.98 -0.82 4.03
N PRO A 272 19.30 0.17 4.62
CA PRO A 272 18.03 -0.05 5.29
C PRO A 272 16.97 -0.49 4.28
N PHE A 273 16.24 -1.55 4.61
CA PHE A 273 15.14 -2.03 3.79
C PHE A 273 14.01 -2.51 4.67
N PHE A 274 12.82 -2.00 4.37
CA PHE A 274 11.60 -2.21 5.12
C PHE A 274 10.70 -3.13 4.31
N ARG A 275 10.18 -4.17 4.97
CA ARG A 275 9.22 -5.05 4.33
C ARG A 275 7.93 -4.30 4.01
N SER A 276 7.30 -4.69 2.91
CA SER A 276 5.96 -4.25 2.52
C SER A 276 4.92 -4.59 3.59
N VAL A 277 3.95 -3.70 3.80
CA VAL A 277 2.83 -3.88 4.73
C VAL A 277 2.04 -5.16 4.44
N ALA A 278 1.66 -5.87 5.50
CA ALA A 278 0.75 -7.01 5.42
C ALA A 278 -0.70 -6.60 5.14
N ALA A 279 -1.46 -7.46 4.46
CA ALA A 279 -2.91 -7.36 4.33
C ALA A 279 -3.61 -8.39 5.24
N CYS A 280 -4.78 -8.03 5.77
CA CYS A 280 -5.72 -8.99 6.35
C CYS A 280 -6.43 -9.71 5.19
N SER A 281 -6.40 -11.04 5.16
CA SER A 281 -6.91 -11.83 4.01
C SER A 281 -7.97 -12.88 4.38
N LEU A 282 -8.49 -12.85 5.61
CA LEU A 282 -9.32 -13.93 6.17
C LEU A 282 -10.57 -14.25 5.35
N SER A 283 -11.21 -13.23 4.79
CA SER A 283 -12.47 -13.37 4.06
C SER A 283 -12.32 -13.79 2.60
N LEU A 284 -11.09 -13.93 2.11
CA LEU A 284 -10.82 -14.23 0.70
C LEU A 284 -10.38 -15.69 0.48
N TRP A 285 -10.01 -16.42 1.55
CA TRP A 285 -9.41 -17.73 1.44
C TRP A 285 -10.08 -18.73 2.39
N PRO A 286 -10.58 -19.88 1.87
CA PRO A 286 -11.24 -20.91 2.66
C PRO A 286 -10.26 -21.92 3.26
N ASP A 287 -8.93 -21.76 3.06
CA ASP A 287 -7.87 -22.61 3.62
C ASP A 287 -6.98 -21.89 4.65
N VAL A 288 -6.78 -22.52 5.82
CA VAL A 288 -5.96 -21.99 6.93
C VAL A 288 -4.55 -21.77 6.43
N GLU A 289 -3.99 -22.69 5.65
CA GLU A 289 -2.61 -22.58 5.17
C GLU A 289 -2.40 -21.31 4.33
N GLN A 290 -3.38 -20.94 3.53
CA GLN A 290 -3.34 -19.72 2.71
C GLN A 290 -3.49 -18.45 3.55
N VAL A 291 -4.28 -18.49 4.62
CA VAL A 291 -4.40 -17.38 5.59
C VAL A 291 -3.13 -17.19 6.42
N LEU A 292 -2.38 -18.28 6.67
CA LEU A 292 -1.08 -18.21 7.33
C LEU A 292 0.00 -17.59 6.44
N GLN A 293 -0.15 -17.63 5.11
CA GLN A 293 0.78 -16.96 4.21
C GLN A 293 0.59 -15.45 4.19
N ARG A 294 1.69 -14.70 4.36
CA ARG A 294 1.68 -13.24 4.34
C ARG A 294 1.20 -12.73 2.98
N GLN A 295 0.19 -11.88 3.00
CA GLN A 295 -0.30 -11.14 1.83
C GLN A 295 0.16 -9.68 1.90
N GLN A 296 0.42 -9.06 0.75
CA GLN A 296 0.75 -7.62 0.66
C GLN A 296 -0.48 -6.85 0.20
N ILE A 297 -0.63 -5.63 0.70
CA ILE A 297 -1.76 -4.76 0.38
C ILE A 297 -1.47 -3.91 -0.87
N ASN A 298 -2.50 -3.70 -1.68
CA ASN A 298 -2.57 -2.60 -2.63
C ASN A 298 -3.43 -1.49 -2.02
N THR A 299 -2.86 -0.33 -1.69
CA THR A 299 -3.60 0.77 -1.05
C THR A 299 -4.30 1.70 -2.02
N VAL A 300 -4.11 1.52 -3.33
CA VAL A 300 -4.85 2.25 -4.38
C VAL A 300 -5.82 1.33 -5.11
N THR A 301 -6.75 1.91 -5.88
CA THR A 301 -7.66 1.14 -6.74
C THR A 301 -6.86 0.35 -7.78
N SER A 302 -7.38 -0.78 -8.25
CA SER A 302 -6.72 -1.57 -9.32
C SER A 302 -7.19 -1.16 -10.72
N PHE A 303 -8.00 -0.11 -10.82
CA PHE A 303 -8.54 0.39 -12.08
C PHE A 303 -7.69 1.57 -12.56
N MET A 304 -7.58 1.75 -13.88
CA MET A 304 -7.14 3.03 -14.42
C MET A 304 -8.29 4.05 -14.29
N ASP A 305 -8.42 4.68 -13.14
CA ASP A 305 -9.52 5.58 -12.79
C ASP A 305 -9.08 6.95 -12.26
N ALA A 306 -7.80 7.30 -12.52
CA ALA A 306 -7.19 8.55 -12.13
C ALA A 306 -7.05 8.73 -10.60
N SER A 307 -6.95 7.64 -9.84
CA SER A 307 -6.78 7.62 -8.39
C SER A 307 -5.51 8.34 -7.94
N GLN A 308 -4.46 8.38 -8.76
CA GLN A 308 -3.24 9.15 -8.49
C GLN A 308 -3.46 10.67 -8.53
N ILE A 309 -4.55 11.13 -9.12
CA ILE A 309 -5.00 12.54 -9.12
C ILE A 309 -6.05 12.78 -8.03
N TYR A 310 -7.00 11.87 -7.86
CA TYR A 310 -8.20 12.09 -7.03
C TYR A 310 -8.15 11.47 -5.63
N GLY A 311 -7.21 10.58 -5.36
CA GLY A 311 -7.12 9.78 -4.15
C GLY A 311 -7.85 8.45 -4.26
N SER A 312 -7.55 7.54 -3.34
CA SER A 312 -8.23 6.24 -3.18
C SER A 312 -9.08 6.15 -1.92
N THR A 313 -9.16 7.24 -1.15
CA THR A 313 -10.00 7.34 0.06
C THR A 313 -10.81 8.63 0.04
N ALA A 314 -11.93 8.64 0.76
CA ALA A 314 -12.81 9.81 0.84
C ALA A 314 -12.12 11.01 1.49
N GLU A 315 -11.22 10.77 2.46
CA GLU A 315 -10.48 11.80 3.17
C GLU A 315 -9.52 12.54 2.24
N VAL A 316 -8.72 11.79 1.47
CA VAL A 316 -7.78 12.36 0.48
C VAL A 316 -8.57 13.12 -0.59
N GLN A 317 -9.62 12.51 -1.13
CA GLN A 317 -10.48 13.13 -2.13
C GLN A 317 -11.08 14.45 -1.64
N PHE A 318 -11.64 14.46 -0.44
CA PHE A 318 -12.23 15.67 0.14
C PHE A 318 -11.17 16.77 0.31
N SER A 319 -9.96 16.42 0.77
CA SER A 319 -8.88 17.38 0.97
C SER A 319 -8.34 18.01 -0.32
N LEU A 320 -8.52 17.34 -1.47
CA LEU A 320 -8.05 17.80 -2.77
C LEU A 320 -9.07 18.69 -3.50
N ARG A 321 -10.31 18.79 -3.00
CA ARG A 321 -11.40 19.50 -3.67
C ARG A 321 -11.57 20.94 -3.19
N ASP A 322 -11.78 21.87 -4.11
CA ASP A 322 -12.16 23.25 -3.79
C ASP A 322 -13.66 23.31 -3.48
N LEU A 323 -14.00 22.89 -2.26
CA LEU A 323 -15.39 22.85 -1.79
C LEU A 323 -15.95 24.26 -1.53
N ALA A 324 -15.08 25.20 -1.14
CA ALA A 324 -15.48 26.58 -0.87
C ALA A 324 -15.83 27.34 -2.16
N GLY A 325 -15.11 27.07 -3.25
CA GLY A 325 -15.33 27.72 -4.54
C GLY A 325 -16.62 27.29 -5.26
N LEU A 326 -17.30 26.22 -4.80
CA LEU A 326 -18.55 25.69 -5.39
C LEU A 326 -18.48 25.58 -6.93
N ASN A 327 -17.32 25.17 -7.44
CA ASN A 327 -16.99 25.19 -8.87
C ASN A 327 -16.64 23.80 -9.42
N GLY A 328 -16.60 22.79 -8.55
CA GLY A 328 -16.22 21.42 -8.90
C GLY A 328 -14.72 21.24 -9.21
N LYS A 329 -13.86 22.19 -8.84
CA LYS A 329 -12.41 22.17 -9.09
C LYS A 329 -11.64 21.48 -7.97
N LEU A 330 -10.37 21.22 -8.23
CA LEU A 330 -9.38 20.85 -7.24
C LEU A 330 -8.71 22.09 -6.63
N VAL A 331 -8.31 21.99 -5.37
CA VAL A 331 -7.58 23.07 -4.67
C VAL A 331 -6.21 23.29 -5.29
N ILE A 332 -5.76 24.53 -5.33
CA ILE A 332 -4.50 24.95 -5.96
C ILE A 332 -3.50 25.48 -4.94
N ASN A 333 -2.24 25.60 -5.34
CA ASN A 333 -1.23 26.29 -4.54
C ASN A 333 -1.59 27.78 -4.38
N SER A 334 -1.70 28.25 -3.14
CA SER A 334 -1.99 29.65 -2.85
C SER A 334 -0.75 30.55 -2.85
N LYS A 335 0.45 29.98 -2.80
CA LYS A 335 1.72 30.72 -2.70
C LYS A 335 2.46 30.81 -4.02
N PHE A 336 2.48 29.71 -4.78
CA PHE A 336 3.32 29.58 -5.96
C PHE A 336 2.51 29.35 -7.23
N ARG A 337 2.97 29.96 -8.31
CA ARG A 337 2.50 29.75 -9.69
C ARG A 337 3.72 29.57 -10.58
N ASP A 338 3.53 28.95 -11.74
CA ASP A 338 4.60 28.91 -12.73
C ASP A 338 4.86 30.32 -13.33
N PRO A 339 5.96 30.52 -14.07
CA PRO A 339 6.28 31.84 -14.65
C PRO A 339 5.21 32.41 -15.58
N ASN A 340 4.30 31.56 -16.10
CA ASN A 340 3.18 31.97 -16.94
C ASN A 340 1.88 32.16 -16.14
N GLY A 341 1.95 32.17 -14.81
CA GLY A 341 0.80 32.36 -13.91
C GLY A 341 -0.08 31.13 -13.71
N ARG A 342 0.31 29.95 -14.18
CA ARG A 342 -0.52 28.74 -14.08
C ARG A 342 -0.34 28.06 -12.72
N ASP A 343 -1.39 27.41 -12.25
CA ASP A 343 -1.49 26.85 -10.90
C ASP A 343 -0.52 25.68 -10.66
N PHE A 344 0.05 25.58 -9.46
CA PHE A 344 0.69 24.34 -8.98
C PHE A 344 -0.25 23.54 -8.08
N LEU A 345 0.13 22.29 -7.79
CA LEU A 345 -0.55 21.50 -6.77
C LEU A 345 -0.47 22.19 -5.39
N PRO A 346 -1.48 21.98 -4.54
CA PRO A 346 -1.45 22.46 -3.15
C PRO A 346 -0.25 21.84 -2.41
N PRO A 347 0.39 22.56 -1.47
CA PRO A 347 1.39 21.95 -0.59
C PRO A 347 0.71 21.08 0.47
N VAL A 348 1.41 20.06 0.97
CA VAL A 348 0.96 19.35 2.17
C VAL A 348 0.90 20.29 3.37
N GLY A 349 -0.09 20.11 4.24
CA GLY A 349 -0.30 20.97 5.42
C GLY A 349 0.70 20.77 6.57
N LYS A 350 1.68 19.87 6.41
CA LYS A 350 2.67 19.51 7.44
C LYS A 350 4.08 19.53 6.87
N ARG A 351 5.07 19.63 7.77
CA ARG A 351 6.49 19.57 7.43
C ARG A 351 6.83 18.26 6.70
N SER A 352 7.23 18.38 5.44
CA SER A 352 7.55 17.28 4.53
C SER A 352 9.05 17.05 4.35
N ARG A 353 9.40 15.92 3.69
CA ARG A 353 10.78 15.51 3.39
C ARG A 353 11.28 15.95 2.01
N CYS A 354 10.51 16.75 1.27
CA CYS A 354 10.98 17.26 -0.03
C CYS A 354 12.30 18.01 0.13
N ARG A 355 13.16 17.90 -0.90
CA ARG A 355 14.47 18.54 -0.88
C ARG A 355 14.30 20.05 -0.76
N GLN A 356 14.98 20.63 0.22
CA GLN A 356 14.94 22.07 0.47
C GLN A 356 16.15 22.74 -0.17
N SER A 357 15.94 23.94 -0.72
CA SER A 357 17.04 24.81 -1.13
C SER A 357 17.74 25.37 0.12
N PRO A 358 19.09 25.41 0.19
CA PRO A 358 19.79 26.02 1.32
C PRO A 358 19.56 27.54 1.41
N GLU A 359 19.43 28.22 0.26
CA GLU A 359 19.27 29.68 0.17
C GLU A 359 17.83 30.12 -0.16
N GLY A 360 16.85 29.21 -0.12
CA GLY A 360 15.47 29.48 -0.52
C GLY A 360 14.48 29.43 0.63
N GLU A 361 13.26 29.94 0.38
CA GLU A 361 12.15 29.68 1.28
C GLU A 361 11.81 28.19 1.30
N ARG A 362 11.26 27.74 2.42
CA ARG A 362 10.95 26.33 2.62
C ARG A 362 9.75 25.94 1.75
N VAL A 363 9.94 24.99 0.84
CA VAL A 363 8.91 24.48 -0.07
C VAL A 363 8.49 23.08 0.37
N GLU A 364 7.21 22.92 0.67
CA GLU A 364 6.65 21.61 1.00
C GLU A 364 6.39 20.77 -0.23
N CYS A 365 6.39 19.45 -0.06
CA CYS A 365 5.90 18.53 -1.08
C CYS A 365 4.47 18.89 -1.53
N PHE A 366 4.17 18.60 -2.78
CA PHE A 366 2.82 18.67 -3.31
C PHE A 366 1.91 17.61 -2.68
N HIS A 367 0.67 18.01 -2.41
CA HIS A 367 -0.42 17.13 -1.99
C HIS A 367 -1.23 16.71 -3.22
N ALA A 368 -1.34 15.41 -3.44
CA ALA A 368 -1.96 14.79 -4.61
C ALA A 368 -2.79 13.56 -4.19
N GLY A 369 -3.46 12.93 -5.15
CA GLY A 369 -4.20 11.69 -4.93
C GLY A 369 -3.31 10.50 -4.56
N ASP A 370 -2.11 10.45 -5.13
CA ASP A 370 -1.06 9.50 -4.78
C ASP A 370 0.09 10.20 -4.03
N SER A 371 0.58 9.54 -2.98
CA SER A 371 1.55 10.09 -2.05
C SER A 371 2.99 10.09 -2.59
N ARG A 372 3.25 9.40 -3.70
CA ARG A 372 4.53 9.33 -4.39
C ARG A 372 4.65 10.36 -5.51
N ALA A 373 3.68 11.28 -5.66
CA ALA A 373 3.69 12.36 -6.65
C ALA A 373 4.96 13.25 -6.65
N ASN A 374 5.76 13.19 -5.58
CA ASN A 374 6.96 13.99 -5.38
C ASN A 374 8.27 13.19 -5.49
N GLU A 375 8.23 11.92 -5.94
CA GLU A 375 9.44 11.09 -6.09
C GLU A 375 10.44 11.67 -7.10
N GLY A 376 9.92 12.28 -8.17
CA GLY A 376 10.71 12.95 -9.21
C GLY A 376 10.02 14.19 -9.75
N LEU A 377 10.81 15.11 -10.33
CA LEU A 377 10.29 16.36 -10.89
C LEU A 377 9.39 16.14 -12.12
N HIS A 378 9.72 15.16 -12.96
CA HIS A 378 8.92 14.82 -14.13
C HIS A 378 7.55 14.25 -13.75
N LEU A 379 7.52 13.29 -12.81
CA LEU A 379 6.28 12.78 -12.23
C LEU A 379 5.43 13.91 -11.61
N ALA A 380 6.03 14.78 -10.79
CA ALA A 380 5.32 15.94 -10.22
C ALA A 380 4.76 16.88 -11.30
N SER A 381 5.44 16.99 -12.44
CA SER A 381 4.97 17.77 -13.60
C SER A 381 3.76 17.12 -14.26
N LEU A 382 3.72 15.79 -14.37
CA LEU A 382 2.54 15.06 -14.87
C LEU A 382 1.33 15.21 -13.93
N HIS A 383 1.53 15.07 -12.63
CA HIS A 383 0.46 15.38 -11.65
C HIS A 383 -0.05 16.82 -11.82
N THR A 384 0.86 17.79 -12.01
CA THR A 384 0.50 19.20 -12.26
C THR A 384 -0.29 19.37 -13.56
N LEU A 385 0.11 18.70 -14.62
CA LEU A 385 -0.57 18.74 -15.92
C LEU A 385 -2.04 18.30 -15.79
N PHE A 386 -2.29 17.12 -15.22
CA PHE A 386 -3.66 16.60 -15.11
C PHE A 386 -4.50 17.31 -14.05
N HIS A 387 -3.87 17.84 -13.00
CA HIS A 387 -4.55 18.70 -12.05
C HIS A 387 -5.06 20.00 -12.73
N ARG A 388 -4.22 20.62 -13.57
CA ARG A 388 -4.62 21.77 -14.39
C ARG A 388 -5.71 21.40 -15.38
N GLU A 389 -5.60 20.24 -16.03
CA GLU A 389 -6.59 19.78 -17.01
C GLU A 389 -7.96 19.53 -16.38
N HIS A 390 -8.01 18.97 -15.16
CA HIS A 390 -9.24 18.91 -14.39
C HIS A 390 -9.85 20.31 -14.22
N ASN A 391 -9.09 21.27 -13.70
CA ASN A 391 -9.61 22.62 -13.43
C ASN A 391 -10.04 23.35 -14.72
N ARG A 392 -9.38 23.08 -15.86
CA ARG A 392 -9.76 23.59 -17.18
C ARG A 392 -11.09 23.02 -17.65
N ILE A 393 -11.26 21.69 -17.57
CA ILE A 393 -12.51 21.01 -17.97
C ILE A 393 -13.66 21.40 -17.03
N ALA A 394 -13.43 21.43 -15.72
CA ALA A 394 -14.45 21.82 -14.74
C ALA A 394 -14.96 23.25 -14.99
N ALA A 395 -14.06 24.20 -15.31
CA ALA A 395 -14.44 25.57 -15.66
C ALA A 395 -15.29 25.62 -16.94
N ALA A 396 -14.91 24.86 -17.97
CA ALA A 396 -15.67 24.77 -19.23
C ALA A 396 -17.05 24.13 -19.01
N LEU A 397 -17.13 23.03 -18.25
CA LEU A 397 -18.38 22.36 -17.93
C LEU A 397 -19.31 23.27 -17.11
N LYS A 398 -18.77 24.03 -16.16
CA LYS A 398 -19.57 25.02 -15.41
C LYS A 398 -20.18 26.06 -16.33
N GLY A 399 -19.37 26.65 -17.23
CA GLY A 399 -19.84 27.69 -18.14
C GLY A 399 -20.83 27.20 -19.21
N MET A 400 -20.78 25.92 -19.59
CA MET A 400 -21.78 25.31 -20.50
C MET A 400 -23.04 24.86 -19.77
N ASN A 401 -22.92 24.49 -18.49
CA ASN A 401 -24.00 23.90 -17.71
C ASN A 401 -24.15 24.64 -16.37
N ASP A 402 -24.62 25.89 -16.41
CA ASP A 402 -24.77 26.71 -15.20
C ASP A 402 -25.66 26.07 -14.12
N HIS A 403 -26.64 25.27 -14.57
CA HIS A 403 -27.57 24.51 -13.74
C HIS A 403 -26.94 23.29 -13.02
N TRP A 404 -25.73 22.87 -13.38
CA TRP A 404 -25.06 21.76 -12.72
C TRP A 404 -24.55 22.14 -11.33
N SER A 405 -24.73 21.20 -10.40
CA SER A 405 -24.17 21.32 -9.06
C SER A 405 -22.64 21.17 -9.10
N PRO A 406 -21.92 21.70 -8.10
CA PRO A 406 -20.47 21.55 -8.01
C PRO A 406 -20.02 20.08 -7.96
N GLU A 407 -20.82 19.21 -7.33
CA GLU A 407 -20.57 17.77 -7.29
C GLU A 407 -20.66 17.15 -8.69
N MET A 408 -21.70 17.51 -9.47
CA MET A 408 -21.87 17.00 -10.83
C MET A 408 -20.70 17.39 -11.73
N ILE A 409 -20.25 18.65 -11.64
CA ILE A 409 -19.09 19.14 -12.40
C ILE A 409 -17.82 18.36 -12.03
N TYR A 410 -17.58 18.17 -10.73
CA TYR A 410 -16.43 17.42 -10.25
C TYR A 410 -16.44 15.97 -10.78
N GLN A 411 -17.57 15.26 -10.64
CA GLN A 411 -17.68 13.86 -11.05
C GLN A 411 -17.62 13.68 -12.56
N GLU A 412 -18.25 14.56 -13.33
CA GLU A 412 -18.17 14.55 -14.80
C GLU A 412 -16.75 14.82 -15.28
N THR A 413 -16.08 15.80 -14.68
CA THR A 413 -14.67 16.09 -14.97
C THR A 413 -13.77 14.89 -14.62
N ARG A 414 -13.95 14.29 -13.44
CA ARG A 414 -13.23 13.08 -13.02
C ARG A 414 -13.42 11.94 -14.02
N ARG A 415 -14.66 11.71 -14.47
CA ARG A 415 -14.99 10.69 -15.47
C ARG A 415 -14.28 10.91 -16.80
N ILE A 416 -14.21 12.16 -17.28
CA ILE A 416 -13.51 12.50 -18.52
C ILE A 416 -12.00 12.28 -18.36
N ILE A 417 -11.40 12.73 -17.26
CA ILE A 417 -9.97 12.54 -17.00
C ILE A 417 -9.61 11.06 -16.93
N ALA A 418 -10.39 10.24 -16.21
CA ALA A 418 -10.19 8.79 -16.17
C ALA A 418 -10.27 8.17 -17.57
N ALA A 419 -11.24 8.57 -18.39
CA ALA A 419 -11.35 8.09 -19.77
C ALA A 419 -10.13 8.51 -20.64
N LEU A 420 -9.62 9.74 -20.46
CA LEU A 420 -8.40 10.20 -21.13
C LEU A 420 -7.19 9.33 -20.75
N LEU A 421 -7.03 9.00 -19.48
CA LEU A 421 -5.95 8.12 -19.01
C LEU A 421 -6.11 6.69 -19.58
N GLN A 422 -7.31 6.15 -19.65
CA GLN A 422 -7.54 4.83 -20.25
C GLN A 422 -7.16 4.78 -21.73
N VAL A 423 -7.61 5.75 -22.53
CA VAL A 423 -7.31 5.82 -23.97
C VAL A 423 -5.81 6.00 -24.21
N ARG A 424 -5.14 6.86 -23.43
CA ARG A 424 -3.70 7.12 -23.59
C ARG A 424 -2.82 6.03 -22.98
N GLY A 425 -3.27 5.37 -21.91
CA GLY A 425 -2.63 4.22 -21.30
C GLY A 425 -2.61 3.00 -22.23
N LEU A 426 -3.69 2.76 -22.98
CA LEU A 426 -3.74 1.71 -24.01
C LEU A 426 -2.72 1.95 -25.14
N GLY A 427 -2.46 3.21 -25.52
CA GLY A 427 -1.42 3.54 -26.50
C GLY A 427 0.01 3.18 -26.06
N LEU A 428 0.26 3.03 -24.75
CA LEU A 428 1.53 2.52 -24.22
C LEU A 428 1.71 1.02 -24.51
N LEU A 429 0.61 0.26 -24.42
CA LEU A 429 0.60 -1.18 -24.66
C LEU A 429 0.79 -1.52 -26.15
N GLU A 430 0.27 -0.67 -27.04
CA GLU A 430 0.44 -0.81 -28.50
C GLU A 430 1.86 -0.48 -28.98
N THR A 431 2.61 0.33 -28.22
CA THR A 431 3.98 0.75 -28.58
C THR A 431 5.08 -0.11 -27.94
N ALA A 432 4.70 -1.03 -27.04
CA ALA A 432 5.59 -2.02 -26.47
C ALA A 432 5.88 -3.13 -27.52
N PRO A 433 7.16 -3.45 -27.80
CA PRO A 433 7.50 -4.49 -28.77
C PRO A 433 6.93 -5.86 -28.36
N GLY A 434 6.20 -6.52 -29.28
CA GLY A 434 5.66 -7.88 -29.07
C GLY A 434 4.22 -7.94 -28.51
N GLY A 435 3.46 -6.84 -28.56
CA GLY A 435 2.08 -6.81 -28.12
C GLY A 435 1.15 -7.68 -28.98
N TRP A 436 0.41 -8.58 -28.34
CA TRP A 436 -0.80 -9.18 -28.91
C TRP A 436 -1.82 -8.07 -29.17
N LEU A 437 -2.38 -8.01 -30.39
CA LEU A 437 -3.43 -7.02 -30.68
C LEU A 437 -4.74 -7.53 -30.09
N CYS A 438 -5.11 -7.00 -28.93
CA CYS A 438 -6.36 -7.32 -28.26
C CYS A 438 -7.42 -6.25 -28.50
N HIS A 439 -8.51 -6.63 -29.19
CA HIS A 439 -9.69 -5.81 -29.37
C HIS A 439 -10.66 -5.99 -28.21
N ARG A 440 -11.28 -4.88 -27.80
CA ARG A 440 -12.29 -4.90 -26.74
C ARG A 440 -13.63 -5.42 -27.30
N GLY A 441 -14.07 -6.59 -26.84
CA GLY A 441 -15.37 -7.18 -27.17
C GLY A 441 -16.52 -6.68 -26.30
N GLY A 442 -16.21 -6.24 -25.07
CA GLY A 442 -17.21 -5.79 -24.11
C GLY A 442 -16.60 -5.38 -22.77
N HIS A 443 -17.39 -5.48 -21.69
CA HIS A 443 -16.89 -5.24 -20.33
C HIS A 443 -16.05 -6.42 -19.78
N ARG A 444 -16.32 -7.65 -20.24
CA ARG A 444 -15.59 -8.87 -19.85
C ARG A 444 -14.85 -9.55 -21.01
N GLU A 445 -14.96 -9.03 -22.22
CA GLU A 445 -14.45 -9.68 -23.43
C GLU A 445 -13.26 -8.92 -24.01
N LEU A 446 -12.14 -9.64 -24.18
CA LEU A 446 -10.95 -9.24 -24.91
C LEU A 446 -10.72 -10.27 -26.02
N PHE A 447 -10.66 -9.82 -27.26
CA PHE A 447 -10.35 -10.63 -28.43
C PHE A 447 -8.90 -10.39 -28.83
N CYS A 448 -8.00 -11.28 -28.45
CA CYS A 448 -6.58 -11.16 -28.77
C CYS A 448 -6.26 -11.94 -30.04
N SER A 449 -5.63 -11.26 -31.01
CA SER A 449 -5.15 -11.87 -32.25
C SER A 449 -3.63 -11.96 -32.20
N ASP A 450 -3.07 -13.15 -32.46
CA ASP A 450 -1.63 -13.30 -32.69
C ASP A 450 -1.27 -12.67 -34.05
N PRO A 451 -0.28 -11.77 -34.13
CA PRO A 451 0.28 -11.35 -35.41
C PRO A 451 0.80 -12.52 -36.28
N SER A 452 1.03 -13.70 -35.69
CA SER A 452 1.49 -14.92 -36.37
C SER A 452 0.40 -15.75 -37.06
N GLY A 453 -0.89 -15.42 -36.88
CA GLY A 453 -2.01 -16.02 -37.62
C GLY A 453 -2.59 -17.32 -37.04
N MET A 454 -2.40 -17.60 -35.75
CA MET A 454 -3.20 -18.61 -35.05
C MET A 454 -4.23 -17.93 -34.15
N GLU A 455 -5.51 -18.06 -34.49
CA GLU A 455 -6.62 -17.72 -33.59
C GLU A 455 -6.67 -18.76 -32.45
N GLU A 456 -6.36 -18.34 -31.22
CA GLU A 456 -6.81 -19.05 -30.03
C GLU A 456 -8.09 -18.37 -29.53
N ASP A 457 -9.20 -19.09 -29.62
CA ASP A 457 -10.49 -18.71 -29.05
C ASP A 457 -10.40 -18.82 -27.52
N THR A 458 -9.97 -17.76 -26.85
CA THR A 458 -9.95 -17.71 -25.38
C THR A 458 -11.36 -17.43 -24.88
N GLY A 459 -12.06 -18.49 -24.52
CA GLY A 459 -13.42 -18.46 -24.01
C GLY A 459 -13.66 -17.46 -22.88
N SER A 460 -14.88 -16.90 -22.90
CA SER A 460 -15.45 -15.96 -21.95
C SER A 460 -15.46 -16.48 -20.50
N TYR A 461 -14.93 -15.69 -19.57
CA TYR A 461 -15.06 -15.86 -18.10
C TYR A 461 -15.99 -14.81 -17.47
#